data_AF-A0AA88RSZ2-F1
#
_entry.id   AF-A0AA88RSZ2-F1
#
_cell.length_a   1.000
_cell.length_b   1.000
_cell.length_c   1.000
_cell.angle_alpha   90.00
_cell.angle_beta   90.00
_cell.angle_gamma   90.00
#
_symmetry.space_group_name_H-M   'P 1'
#
loop_
_entity.id
_entity.type
_entity.pdbx_description
1 polymer ?
#
loop_
_entity_poly.entity_id
_entity_poly.type
_entity_poly.pdbx_seq_one_letter_code
_entity_poly.pdbx_strand_id
1 'polypeptide(L)'
;MESPKPSPYPPNPLLYLSAFIHQHCHRLGAELSTRLDDTRRIAGKIAASWQTVAPPPPRRSVPAHSLPSSLPFASVSSQQDGQHGKHAFDVALSSGYVAKTLAGTAVYTVSNSNNEFVLISDPNGVKSVGLLCFRQEDAEAFLAQVRSRKGELRGQAKVVPITLDQVYMLKVEGIAFRFLPDPVQIKNALELKASDIRNGFDGVPIFQSDLLVVKKRNKRYCPIYFRKEDIEKELSTVSRAPRGPGVSQHIMVGSLEDVLKKMEMSEKNSGWEDLIFIPPGKSHSQHVQEVVNA
;
A
#
# COMPACT_ATOMS: atom_id res chain seq x y z
N MET A 1 29.41 51.24 13.98
CA MET A 1 29.24 49.90 13.39
C MET A 1 28.03 49.27 14.04
N GLU A 2 26.91 49.29 13.34
CA GLU A 2 25.61 48.77 13.80
C GLU A 2 25.53 47.25 13.64
N SER A 3 24.91 46.57 14.61
CA SER A 3 24.58 45.14 14.56
C SER A 3 23.30 44.90 13.73
N PRO A 4 23.20 43.85 12.90
CA PRO A 4 22.00 43.61 12.11
C PRO A 4 20.92 42.85 12.92
N LYS A 5 19.66 43.29 12.75
CA LYS A 5 18.44 42.66 13.28
C LYS A 5 18.10 41.35 12.54
N PRO A 6 17.48 40.35 13.22
CA PRO A 6 16.99 39.14 12.57
C PRO A 6 15.62 39.36 11.90
N SER A 7 15.42 38.74 10.73
CA SER A 7 14.18 38.75 9.95
C SER A 7 13.15 37.72 10.46
N PRO A 8 11.83 37.91 10.25
CA PRO A 8 10.80 37.02 10.79
C PRO A 8 10.03 36.30 9.67
N TYR A 9 10.48 35.14 9.19
CA TYR A 9 9.64 34.20 8.41
C TYR A 9 10.11 32.74 8.61
N PRO A 10 9.19 31.77 8.74
CA PRO A 10 9.53 30.36 8.97
C PRO A 10 10.03 29.70 7.67
N PRO A 11 11.04 28.81 7.72
CA PRO A 11 11.57 28.15 6.53
C PRO A 11 10.73 26.94 6.09
N ASN A 12 10.53 26.81 4.77
CA ASN A 12 9.79 25.73 4.11
C ASN A 12 10.58 24.39 4.12
N PRO A 13 9.94 23.24 4.44
CA PRO A 13 10.62 21.95 4.64
C PRO A 13 11.07 21.24 3.34
N LEU A 14 10.77 21.79 2.16
CA LEU A 14 11.03 21.13 0.87
C LEU A 14 12.36 21.51 0.21
N LEU A 15 13.08 22.49 0.75
CA LEU A 15 14.32 23.00 0.13
C LEU A 15 15.61 22.39 0.68
N TYR A 16 15.54 21.52 1.69
CA TYR A 16 16.71 20.87 2.29
C TYR A 16 17.03 19.48 1.72
N LEU A 17 16.11 18.88 0.95
CA LEU A 17 16.31 17.53 0.40
C LEU A 17 17.29 17.50 -0.79
N SER A 18 17.50 18.64 -1.48
CA SER A 18 18.27 18.69 -2.72
C SER A 18 19.77 18.90 -2.55
N ALA A 19 20.26 19.35 -1.39
CA ALA A 19 21.66 19.69 -1.19
C ALA A 19 22.49 18.60 -0.47
N PHE A 20 21.86 17.62 0.16
CA PHE A 20 22.56 16.66 1.04
C PHE A 20 23.00 15.35 0.36
N ILE A 21 22.29 14.92 -0.69
CA ILE A 21 22.52 13.64 -1.36
C ILE A 21 23.87 13.61 -2.12
N HIS A 22 24.43 14.78 -2.46
CA HIS A 22 25.64 14.84 -3.27
C HIS A 22 26.96 14.59 -2.51
N GLN A 23 26.97 14.66 -1.16
CA GLN A 23 28.23 14.65 -0.39
C GLN A 23 28.49 13.37 0.43
N HIS A 24 27.47 12.52 0.67
CA HIS A 24 27.60 11.35 1.55
C HIS A 24 27.78 9.99 0.84
N CYS A 25 27.63 9.93 -0.49
CA CYS A 25 27.75 8.67 -1.25
C CYS A 25 29.20 8.18 -1.47
N HIS A 26 30.23 8.97 -1.15
CA HIS A 26 31.63 8.56 -1.38
C HIS A 26 32.37 7.95 -0.17
N ARG A 27 31.83 8.02 1.06
CA ARG A 27 32.61 7.68 2.28
C ARG A 27 32.08 6.53 3.14
N LEU A 28 31.15 5.72 2.62
CA LEU A 28 30.63 4.52 3.33
C LEU A 28 30.87 3.19 2.59
N GLY A 29 31.50 3.22 1.42
CA GLY A 29 31.69 2.05 0.55
C GLY A 29 32.91 1.16 0.84
N ALA A 30 33.82 1.55 1.74
CA ALA A 30 35.13 0.89 1.84
C ALA A 30 35.32 -0.08 3.04
N GLU A 31 34.42 -0.13 4.03
CA GLU A 31 34.70 -0.86 5.28
C GLU A 31 33.78 -2.06 5.57
N LEU A 32 32.82 -2.37 4.69
CA LEU A 32 31.87 -3.48 4.90
C LEU A 32 32.26 -4.80 4.21
N SER A 33 33.36 -4.84 3.45
CA SER A 33 33.71 -6.01 2.62
C SER A 33 34.38 -7.18 3.38
N THR A 34 34.75 -7.04 4.66
CA THR A 34 35.60 -8.05 5.33
C THR A 34 34.97 -8.79 6.51
N ARG A 35 33.67 -8.63 6.78
CA ARG A 35 33.03 -9.25 7.96
C ARG A 35 31.65 -9.85 7.72
N LEU A 36 31.29 -10.17 6.48
CA LEU A 36 30.03 -10.86 6.13
C LEU A 36 30.23 -12.34 5.72
N ASP A 37 31.28 -13.00 6.21
CA ASP A 37 31.40 -14.47 6.07
C ASP A 37 30.86 -15.23 7.30
N ASP A 38 30.82 -14.61 8.49
CA ASP A 38 30.47 -15.33 9.73
C ASP A 38 28.96 -15.46 9.98
N THR A 39 28.10 -14.75 9.26
CA THR A 39 26.63 -14.83 9.46
C THR A 39 25.94 -15.86 8.55
N ARG A 40 26.72 -16.61 7.76
CA ARG A 40 26.24 -17.56 6.76
C ARG A 40 25.59 -18.83 7.33
N ARG A 41 25.54 -19.01 8.65
CA ARG A 41 25.02 -20.25 9.28
C ARG A 41 23.59 -20.17 9.83
N ILE A 42 22.95 -19.00 9.86
CA ILE A 42 21.56 -18.85 10.36
C ILE A 42 20.57 -18.43 9.26
N ALA A 43 21.06 -17.94 8.11
CA ALA A 43 20.24 -17.60 6.94
C ALA A 43 20.00 -18.78 5.96
N GLY A 44 20.40 -20.00 6.32
CA GLY A 44 20.34 -21.19 5.45
C GLY A 44 18.97 -21.88 5.33
N LYS A 45 17.89 -21.33 5.92
CA LYS A 45 16.56 -22.00 5.93
C LYS A 45 15.42 -21.20 5.30
N ILE A 46 15.64 -19.98 4.83
CA ILE A 46 14.59 -19.17 4.18
C ILE A 46 14.91 -18.89 2.69
N ALA A 47 16.15 -19.08 2.25
CA ALA A 47 16.57 -18.83 0.86
C ALA A 47 16.54 -20.07 -0.07
N ALA A 48 16.17 -21.26 0.41
CA ALA A 48 16.22 -22.50 -0.40
C ALA A 48 14.95 -22.79 -1.22
N SER A 49 13.90 -21.96 -1.12
CA SER A 49 12.65 -22.23 -1.84
C SER A 49 12.54 -21.48 -3.18
N TRP A 50 13.41 -20.51 -3.47
CA TRP A 50 13.19 -19.55 -4.56
C TRP A 50 14.40 -19.57 -5.52
N GLN A 51 14.60 -20.68 -6.24
CA GLN A 51 15.47 -20.73 -7.42
C GLN A 51 15.33 -22.09 -8.13
N THR A 52 14.43 -22.20 -9.11
CA THR A 52 14.77 -22.71 -10.47
C THR A 52 13.56 -22.51 -11.40
N VAL A 53 13.69 -21.64 -12.42
CA VAL A 53 12.79 -21.67 -13.59
C VAL A 53 13.66 -21.67 -14.84
N ALA A 54 13.65 -22.78 -15.55
CA ALA A 54 14.20 -22.97 -16.89
C ALA A 54 13.14 -22.68 -17.96
N PRO A 55 13.51 -22.38 -19.22
CA PRO A 55 12.54 -21.95 -20.24
C PRO A 55 11.69 -23.12 -20.82
N PRO A 56 10.43 -22.89 -21.25
CA PRO A 56 9.58 -23.95 -21.77
C PRO A 56 9.72 -24.18 -23.30
N PRO A 57 9.46 -25.41 -23.81
CA PRO A 57 9.40 -25.71 -25.24
C PRO A 57 8.00 -25.41 -25.85
N PRO A 58 7.85 -25.30 -27.19
CA PRO A 58 6.62 -24.83 -27.81
C PRO A 58 5.67 -25.98 -28.14
N ARG A 59 4.36 -25.88 -27.82
CA ARG A 59 3.32 -26.71 -28.47
C ARG A 59 1.94 -26.03 -28.61
N ARG A 60 1.52 -25.99 -29.88
CA ARG A 60 0.23 -26.32 -30.50
C ARG A 60 -1.10 -25.80 -29.92
N SER A 61 -1.79 -25.09 -30.81
CA SER A 61 -3.17 -24.62 -30.82
C SER A 61 -4.24 -25.73 -30.92
N VAL A 62 -5.30 -25.64 -30.11
CA VAL A 62 -6.68 -26.10 -30.39
C VAL A 62 -7.66 -25.26 -29.53
N PRO A 63 -8.92 -25.00 -29.94
CA PRO A 63 -9.65 -23.78 -29.58
C PRO A 63 -10.83 -23.96 -28.60
N ALA A 64 -11.37 -22.79 -28.21
CA ALA A 64 -12.71 -22.49 -27.68
C ALA A 64 -13.06 -23.00 -26.27
N HIS A 65 -13.35 -22.08 -25.35
CA HIS A 65 -14.70 -21.64 -25.03
C HIS A 65 -14.64 -20.44 -24.07
N SER A 66 -15.31 -19.37 -24.48
CA SER A 66 -15.42 -18.08 -23.81
C SER A 66 -16.19 -18.19 -22.49
N LEU A 67 -15.57 -17.76 -21.38
CA LEU A 67 -16.26 -17.35 -20.16
C LEU A 67 -15.92 -15.88 -19.86
N PRO A 68 -16.90 -15.02 -19.54
CA PRO A 68 -16.64 -13.62 -19.25
C PRO A 68 -16.10 -13.47 -17.83
N SER A 69 -14.82 -13.12 -17.72
CA SER A 69 -14.15 -12.73 -16.49
C SER A 69 -14.57 -11.31 -16.07
N SER A 70 -15.73 -11.18 -15.45
CA SER A 70 -16.10 -9.97 -14.71
C SER A 70 -15.51 -10.06 -13.29
N LEU A 71 -14.42 -9.33 -13.05
CA LEU A 71 -13.89 -9.15 -11.69
C LEU A 71 -14.63 -7.96 -11.03
N PRO A 72 -15.24 -8.14 -9.85
CA PRO A 72 -16.29 -7.27 -9.31
C PRO A 72 -15.79 -6.03 -8.55
N PHE A 73 -14.51 -5.69 -8.61
CA PHE A 73 -13.99 -4.53 -7.86
C PHE A 73 -14.58 -3.20 -8.32
N ALA A 74 -15.03 -3.13 -9.58
CA ALA A 74 -16.04 -2.19 -10.02
C ALA A 74 -16.82 -2.82 -11.17
N SER A 75 -18.10 -3.10 -10.95
CA SER A 75 -19.06 -3.24 -12.05
C SER A 75 -20.45 -2.84 -11.58
N VAL A 76 -21.07 -1.93 -12.32
CA VAL A 76 -22.44 -1.44 -12.14
C VAL A 76 -23.18 -1.58 -13.47
N SER A 77 -24.45 -1.98 -13.39
CA SER A 77 -25.47 -1.94 -14.43
C SER A 77 -25.35 -0.76 -15.42
N SER A 78 -25.41 -1.10 -16.71
CA SER A 78 -25.46 -0.22 -17.88
C SER A 78 -26.54 0.85 -17.84
N GLN A 79 -26.22 2.05 -18.33
CA GLN A 79 -27.17 2.87 -19.10
C GLN A 79 -26.41 3.71 -20.12
N GLN A 80 -26.85 3.57 -21.38
CA GLN A 80 -26.33 4.15 -22.60
C GLN A 80 -27.00 5.51 -22.82
N ASP A 81 -26.23 6.57 -23.10
CA ASP A 81 -26.60 7.62 -24.04
C ASP A 81 -25.47 8.61 -24.30
N GLY A 82 -25.30 8.98 -25.58
CA GLY A 82 -24.76 10.28 -25.99
C GLY A 82 -23.25 10.36 -26.25
N GLN A 83 -22.90 10.36 -27.53
CA GLN A 83 -21.62 10.76 -28.13
C GLN A 83 -20.95 11.94 -27.41
N HIS A 84 -19.60 11.98 -27.36
CA HIS A 84 -18.73 13.12 -27.69
C HIS A 84 -17.26 12.67 -27.54
N GLY A 85 -16.54 12.53 -28.67
CA GLY A 85 -15.11 12.25 -28.67
C GLY A 85 -14.32 13.40 -28.04
N LYS A 86 -13.61 13.12 -26.94
CA LYS A 86 -12.61 14.02 -26.36
C LYS A 86 -11.44 13.18 -25.81
N HIS A 87 -10.26 13.41 -26.40
CA HIS A 87 -8.89 13.01 -26.03
C HIS A 87 -8.68 11.84 -25.05
N ALA A 88 -8.10 10.76 -25.58
CA ALA A 88 -7.73 9.51 -24.91
C ALA A 88 -6.65 9.60 -23.80
N PHE A 89 -6.41 10.78 -23.23
CA PHE A 89 -5.44 11.01 -22.15
C PHE A 89 -6.03 11.68 -20.90
N ASP A 90 -7.33 12.01 -20.89
CA ASP A 90 -8.02 12.68 -19.76
C ASP A 90 -9.14 11.82 -19.14
N VAL A 91 -9.02 10.50 -19.31
CA VAL A 91 -10.09 9.53 -19.02
C VAL A 91 -9.88 8.84 -17.66
N ALA A 92 -8.65 8.77 -17.16
CA ALA A 92 -8.28 8.19 -15.87
C ALA A 92 -8.77 9.01 -14.66
N LEU A 93 -8.97 8.36 -13.50
CA LEU A 93 -9.08 9.06 -12.22
C LEU A 93 -7.76 9.80 -11.93
N SER A 94 -7.85 11.06 -11.49
CA SER A 94 -6.64 11.85 -11.21
C SER A 94 -5.90 11.28 -9.99
N SER A 95 -4.55 11.35 -9.97
CA SER A 95 -3.76 10.92 -8.82
C SER A 95 -4.17 11.63 -7.53
N GLY A 96 -4.57 12.90 -7.61
CA GLY A 96 -5.09 13.64 -6.45
C GLY A 96 -6.40 13.06 -5.91
N TYR A 97 -7.27 12.54 -6.78
CA TYR A 97 -8.49 11.83 -6.36
C TYR A 97 -8.16 10.53 -5.63
N VAL A 98 -7.28 9.71 -6.21
CA VAL A 98 -6.84 8.43 -5.62
C VAL A 98 -6.15 8.68 -4.27
N ALA A 99 -5.28 9.70 -4.18
CA ALA A 99 -4.68 10.09 -2.91
C ALA A 99 -5.75 10.45 -1.86
N LYS A 100 -6.78 11.23 -2.22
CA LYS A 100 -7.84 11.60 -1.28
C LYS A 100 -8.61 10.39 -0.74
N THR A 101 -8.81 9.32 -1.52
CA THR A 101 -9.50 8.12 -1.03
C THR A 101 -8.67 7.30 -0.04
N LEU A 102 -7.35 7.47 -0.04
CA LEU A 102 -6.42 6.83 0.90
C LEU A 102 -6.22 7.61 2.20
N ALA A 103 -6.75 8.83 2.27
CA ALA A 103 -6.54 9.73 3.40
C ALA A 103 -7.06 9.12 4.72
N GLY A 104 -6.28 9.32 5.78
CA GLY A 104 -6.64 8.86 7.13
C GLY A 104 -6.28 7.42 7.45
N THR A 105 -5.76 6.64 6.50
CA THR A 105 -5.12 5.34 6.80
C THR A 105 -3.64 5.56 7.09
N ALA A 106 -3.19 5.25 8.30
CA ALA A 106 -1.80 5.35 8.70
C ALA A 106 -1.02 4.04 8.43
N VAL A 107 0.22 4.20 7.99
CA VAL A 107 1.28 3.18 7.99
C VAL A 107 2.48 3.73 8.76
N TYR A 108 3.39 2.85 9.17
CA TYR A 108 4.48 3.17 10.07
C TYR A 108 5.82 2.97 9.38
N THR A 109 6.70 3.94 9.52
CA THR A 109 8.08 3.85 9.02
C THR A 109 9.06 4.26 10.09
N VAL A 110 10.34 3.96 9.89
CA VAL A 110 11.40 4.38 10.80
C VAL A 110 12.11 5.58 10.19
N SER A 111 12.25 6.63 10.99
CA SER A 111 12.99 7.84 10.61
C SER A 111 14.16 8.10 11.55
N ASN A 112 15.17 8.82 11.07
CA ASN A 112 16.26 9.33 11.91
C ASN A 112 15.85 10.61 12.66
N SER A 113 16.79 11.25 13.37
CA SER A 113 16.57 12.52 14.08
C SER A 113 16.19 13.69 13.18
N ASN A 114 16.60 13.65 11.91
CA ASN A 114 16.27 14.66 10.90
C ASN A 114 14.88 14.41 10.27
N ASN A 115 14.13 13.43 10.78
CA ASN A 115 12.86 12.96 10.20
C ASN A 115 13.01 12.40 8.77
N GLU A 116 14.20 11.96 8.38
CA GLU A 116 14.43 11.29 7.10
C GLU A 116 14.19 9.79 7.25
N PHE A 117 13.61 9.16 6.23
CA PHE A 117 13.35 7.72 6.27
C PHE A 117 14.64 6.91 6.30
N VAL A 118 14.64 5.88 7.14
CA VAL A 118 15.69 4.88 7.13
C VAL A 118 15.46 3.96 5.94
N LEU A 119 16.46 3.88 5.07
CA LEU A 119 16.42 3.08 3.85
C LEU A 119 17.35 1.87 3.96
N ILE A 120 17.00 0.82 3.23
CA ILE A 120 17.80 -0.39 3.07
C ILE A 120 18.40 -0.36 1.67
N SER A 121 19.71 -0.29 1.56
CA SER A 121 20.39 -0.37 0.26
C SER A 121 20.20 -1.76 -0.36
N ASP A 122 19.86 -1.80 -1.65
CA ASP A 122 19.89 -3.03 -2.44
C ASP A 122 21.35 -3.56 -2.51
N PRO A 123 21.60 -4.88 -2.51
CA PRO A 123 22.95 -5.43 -2.60
C PRO A 123 23.73 -4.98 -3.84
N ASN A 124 23.03 -4.58 -4.91
CA ASN A 124 23.65 -4.05 -6.13
C ASN A 124 23.95 -2.54 -6.05
N GLY A 125 23.52 -1.86 -4.98
CA GLY A 125 23.74 -0.43 -4.75
C GLY A 125 22.93 0.53 -5.64
N VAL A 126 22.15 0.01 -6.58
CA VAL A 126 21.42 0.83 -7.58
C VAL A 126 20.13 1.44 -7.02
N LYS A 127 19.49 0.77 -6.05
CA LYS A 127 18.21 1.23 -5.47
C LYS A 127 18.25 1.13 -3.96
N SER A 128 17.55 2.04 -3.29
CA SER A 128 17.30 1.98 -1.86
C SER A 128 15.84 1.63 -1.60
N VAL A 129 15.55 0.90 -0.53
CA VAL A 129 14.21 0.44 -0.18
C VAL A 129 13.77 1.06 1.14
N GLY A 130 12.66 1.80 1.13
CA GLY A 130 11.97 2.24 2.34
C GLY A 130 10.88 1.24 2.74
N LEU A 131 10.79 0.89 4.02
CA LEU A 131 9.74 0.02 4.53
C LEU A 131 8.57 0.82 5.13
N LEU A 132 7.36 0.40 4.80
CA LEU A 132 6.10 0.97 5.28
C LEU A 132 5.25 -0.14 5.89
N CYS A 133 5.17 -0.18 7.21
CA CYS A 133 4.53 -1.26 7.95
C CYS A 133 3.06 -0.92 8.26
N PHE A 134 2.14 -1.85 8.01
CA PHE A 134 0.75 -1.68 8.41
C PHE A 134 0.54 -1.83 9.92
N ARG A 135 1.52 -2.43 10.62
CA ARG A 135 1.56 -2.57 12.07
C ARG A 135 2.68 -1.77 12.68
N GLN A 136 2.38 -1.07 13.78
CA GLN A 136 3.38 -0.31 14.51
C GLN A 136 4.44 -1.25 15.11
N GLU A 137 4.03 -2.40 15.65
CA GLU A 137 4.96 -3.37 16.26
C GLU A 137 6.01 -3.87 15.26
N ASP A 138 5.65 -4.01 13.98
CA ASP A 138 6.59 -4.44 12.93
C ASP A 138 7.60 -3.32 12.62
N ALA A 139 7.17 -2.06 12.61
CA ALA A 139 8.08 -0.92 12.50
C ALA A 139 8.99 -0.77 13.73
N GLU A 140 8.48 -1.07 14.93
CA GLU A 140 9.28 -1.10 16.16
C GLU A 140 10.32 -2.22 16.16
N ALA A 141 9.96 -3.41 15.64
CA ALA A 141 10.90 -4.51 15.44
C ALA A 141 12.00 -4.12 14.43
N PHE A 142 11.64 -3.45 13.33
CA PHE A 142 12.61 -2.90 12.39
C PHE A 142 13.51 -1.85 13.05
N LEU A 143 12.94 -0.94 13.84
CA LEU A 143 13.70 0.05 14.62
C LEU A 143 14.70 -0.60 15.58
N ALA A 144 14.32 -1.69 16.25
CA ALA A 144 15.23 -2.45 17.12
C ALA A 144 16.44 -2.99 16.33
N GLN A 145 16.22 -3.49 15.11
CA GLN A 145 17.31 -3.93 14.23
C GLN A 145 18.20 -2.76 13.76
N VAL A 146 17.60 -1.61 13.46
CA VAL A 146 18.35 -0.39 13.11
C VAL A 146 19.24 0.05 14.27
N ARG A 147 18.71 0.02 15.50
CA ARG A 147 19.44 0.38 16.72
C ARG A 147 20.53 -0.61 17.11
N SER A 148 20.39 -1.90 16.75
CA SER A 148 21.40 -2.92 17.05
C SER A 148 22.61 -2.87 16.09
N ARG A 149 22.50 -2.22 14.93
CA ARG A 149 23.63 -2.07 14.01
C ARG A 149 24.62 -1.02 14.55
N LYS A 150 25.93 -1.36 14.55
CA LYS A 150 27.02 -0.41 14.86
C LYS A 150 27.06 0.67 13.77
N GLY A 151 26.71 1.92 14.10
CA GLY A 151 26.75 3.07 13.17
C GLY A 151 26.09 4.35 13.72
N GLU A 152 26.12 5.44 12.95
CA GLU A 152 25.65 6.80 13.30
C GLU A 152 24.15 6.90 13.67
N LEU A 153 23.32 5.91 13.34
CA LEU A 153 21.89 5.87 13.70
C LEU A 153 21.64 5.52 15.19
N ARG A 154 22.70 5.52 16.02
CA ARG A 154 22.68 5.10 17.41
C ARG A 154 21.78 6.00 18.25
N GLY A 155 20.56 5.51 18.53
CA GLY A 155 19.68 6.04 19.58
C GLY A 155 18.71 7.15 19.19
N GLN A 156 18.79 7.69 17.96
CA GLN A 156 17.92 8.80 17.53
C GLN A 156 16.83 8.41 16.54
N ALA A 157 16.85 7.17 16.04
CA ALA A 157 15.79 6.69 15.18
C ALA A 157 14.48 6.44 15.96
N LYS A 158 13.35 6.75 15.33
CA LYS A 158 12.00 6.61 15.89
C LYS A 158 11.01 6.11 14.84
N VAL A 159 9.97 5.42 15.30
CA VAL A 159 8.82 5.08 14.46
C VAL A 159 7.98 6.34 14.25
N VAL A 160 7.57 6.59 13.01
CA VAL A 160 6.73 7.73 12.63
C VAL A 160 5.53 7.20 11.83
N PRO A 161 4.30 7.59 12.20
CA PRO A 161 3.14 7.35 11.35
C PRO A 161 3.16 8.29 10.14
N ILE A 162 2.88 7.73 8.97
CA ILE A 162 2.66 8.45 7.72
C ILE A 162 1.36 7.94 7.09
N THR A 163 0.60 8.79 6.43
CA THR A 163 -0.67 8.38 5.83
C THR A 163 -0.48 7.84 4.41
N LEU A 164 -1.37 6.92 3.98
CA LEU A 164 -1.28 6.30 2.66
C LEU A 164 -1.41 7.30 1.51
N ASP A 165 -2.17 8.39 1.68
CA ASP A 165 -2.25 9.47 0.69
C ASP A 165 -0.90 10.17 0.47
N GLN A 166 -0.15 10.40 1.56
CA GLN A 166 1.19 10.96 1.51
C GLN A 166 2.14 9.98 0.83
N VAL A 167 2.11 8.70 1.24
CA VAL A 167 2.92 7.64 0.63
C VAL A 167 2.66 7.51 -0.86
N TYR A 168 1.39 7.52 -1.28
CA TYR A 168 1.01 7.40 -2.67
C TYR A 168 1.57 8.54 -3.53
N MET A 169 1.68 9.74 -2.95
CA MET A 169 2.26 10.91 -3.62
C MET A 169 3.79 10.97 -3.55
N LEU A 170 4.44 10.15 -2.72
CA LEU A 170 5.89 10.11 -2.61
C LEU A 170 6.49 9.42 -3.85
N LYS A 171 6.97 10.24 -4.78
CA LYS A 171 7.80 9.80 -5.92
C LYS A 171 9.22 10.31 -5.69
N VAL A 172 10.13 9.40 -5.36
CA VAL A 172 11.55 9.72 -5.18
C VAL A 172 12.38 8.84 -6.11
N GLU A 173 13.27 9.47 -6.87
CA GLU A 173 14.17 8.76 -7.76
C GLU A 173 15.15 7.89 -6.97
N GLY A 174 15.39 6.67 -7.44
CA GLY A 174 16.33 5.73 -6.79
C GLY A 174 15.83 5.07 -5.50
N ILE A 175 14.60 5.36 -5.06
CA ILE A 175 14.00 4.75 -3.87
C ILE A 175 12.72 4.00 -4.24
N ALA A 176 12.62 2.75 -3.79
CA ALA A 176 11.38 1.98 -3.84
C ALA A 176 10.79 1.88 -2.44
N PHE A 177 9.50 2.17 -2.29
CA PHE A 177 8.79 1.89 -1.04
C PHE A 177 8.12 0.53 -1.12
N ARG A 178 8.27 -0.27 -0.05
CA ARG A 178 7.61 -1.58 0.06
C ARG A 178 6.72 -1.60 1.28
N PHE A 179 5.48 -2.03 1.08
CA PHE A 179 4.58 -2.32 2.17
C PHE A 179 4.96 -3.61 2.86
N LEU A 180 4.90 -3.59 4.19
CA LEU A 180 4.92 -4.77 5.03
C LEU A 180 3.50 -4.97 5.58
N PRO A 181 2.72 -5.91 5.01
CA PRO A 181 1.34 -6.13 5.40
C PRO A 181 1.25 -6.81 6.77
N ASP A 182 0.11 -6.62 7.44
CA ASP A 182 -0.21 -7.34 8.68
C ASP A 182 -0.26 -8.87 8.40
N PRO A 183 0.58 -9.69 9.06
CA PRO A 183 0.58 -11.14 8.90
C PRO A 183 -0.78 -11.80 9.19
N VAL A 184 -1.57 -11.24 10.11
CA VAL A 184 -2.92 -11.74 10.40
C VAL A 184 -3.82 -11.55 9.20
N GLN A 185 -3.73 -10.40 8.52
CA GLN A 185 -4.53 -10.12 7.33
C GLN A 185 -4.08 -10.93 6.13
N ILE A 186 -2.79 -11.25 6.01
CA ILE A 186 -2.29 -12.20 5.01
C ILE A 186 -2.90 -13.58 5.22
N LYS A 187 -2.91 -14.09 6.46
CA LYS A 187 -3.54 -15.37 6.79
C LYS A 187 -5.04 -15.35 6.46
N ASN A 188 -5.75 -14.31 6.90
CA ASN A 188 -7.18 -14.11 6.63
C ASN A 188 -7.49 -14.13 5.12
N ALA A 189 -6.65 -13.46 4.31
CA ALA A 189 -6.78 -13.38 2.87
C ALA A 189 -6.59 -14.74 2.19
N LEU A 190 -5.60 -15.53 2.64
CA LEU A 190 -5.33 -16.87 2.14
C LEU A 190 -6.46 -17.85 2.48
N GLU A 191 -7.03 -17.76 3.69
CA GLU A 191 -8.18 -18.57 4.09
C GLU A 191 -9.42 -18.31 3.22
N LEU A 192 -9.64 -17.04 2.82
CA LEU A 192 -10.75 -16.66 1.94
C LEU A 192 -10.48 -17.00 0.45
N LYS A 193 -9.22 -17.04 0.00
CA LYS A 193 -8.80 -17.44 -1.35
C LYS A 193 -8.54 -18.94 -1.50
N ALA A 194 -9.38 -19.79 -0.89
CA ALA A 194 -9.22 -21.24 -0.70
C ALA A 194 -8.69 -22.08 -1.90
N SER A 195 -8.70 -21.56 -3.13
CA SER A 195 -8.21 -22.18 -4.36
C SER A 195 -6.70 -22.06 -4.63
N ASP A 196 -5.94 -21.20 -3.92
CA ASP A 196 -4.56 -20.83 -4.34
C ASP A 196 -3.48 -20.89 -3.23
N ILE A 197 -3.65 -21.78 -2.24
CA ILE A 197 -2.76 -21.91 -1.05
C ILE A 197 -1.28 -22.19 -1.43
N ARG A 198 -1.01 -22.69 -2.64
CA ARG A 198 0.36 -22.97 -3.09
C ARG A 198 1.20 -21.71 -3.32
N ASN A 199 0.55 -20.59 -3.57
CA ASN A 199 1.19 -19.30 -3.77
C ASN A 199 0.88 -18.41 -2.57
N GLY A 200 1.89 -17.72 -2.03
CA GLY A 200 1.67 -16.73 -0.98
C GLY A 200 0.76 -15.59 -1.45
N PHE A 201 0.34 -14.72 -0.54
CA PHE A 201 -0.40 -13.52 -0.91
C PHE A 201 0.57 -12.44 -1.39
N ASP A 202 0.37 -11.92 -2.60
CA ASP A 202 1.16 -10.82 -3.16
C ASP A 202 0.46 -9.47 -2.92
N GLY A 203 1.17 -8.51 -2.37
CA GLY A 203 0.67 -7.19 -1.98
C GLY A 203 -0.01 -7.12 -0.61
N VAL A 204 -0.70 -6.01 -0.36
CA VAL A 204 -1.43 -5.76 0.89
C VAL A 204 -2.88 -6.22 0.76
N PRO A 205 -3.35 -7.16 1.61
CA PRO A 205 -4.73 -7.60 1.57
C PRO A 205 -5.73 -6.50 1.86
N ILE A 206 -6.79 -6.48 1.08
CA ILE A 206 -7.98 -5.66 1.31
C ILE A 206 -9.24 -6.51 1.08
N PHE A 207 -10.31 -6.13 1.78
CA PHE A 207 -11.55 -6.88 1.87
C PHE A 207 -12.74 -6.01 1.45
N GLN A 208 -13.65 -6.58 0.67
CA GLN A 208 -14.83 -5.90 0.14
C GLN A 208 -16.06 -6.81 0.19
N SER A 209 -17.25 -6.21 0.29
CA SER A 209 -18.51 -6.93 0.13
C SER A 209 -19.57 -6.05 -0.54
N ASP A 210 -20.31 -6.62 -1.49
CA ASP A 210 -21.41 -5.95 -2.19
C ASP A 210 -22.59 -5.63 -1.26
N LEU A 211 -22.68 -6.31 -0.11
CA LEU A 211 -23.71 -6.10 0.89
C LEU A 211 -23.53 -4.79 1.69
N LEU A 212 -22.35 -4.17 1.64
CA LEU A 212 -22.00 -2.96 2.39
C LEU A 212 -22.01 -1.68 1.55
N VAL A 213 -22.48 -1.76 0.31
CA VAL A 213 -22.60 -0.58 -0.56
C VAL A 213 -23.59 0.42 0.05
N VAL A 214 -23.15 1.67 0.23
CA VAL A 214 -23.95 2.75 0.82
C VAL A 214 -24.30 3.79 -0.24
N LYS A 215 -25.51 4.35 -0.20
CA LYS A 215 -25.91 5.50 -1.02
C LYS A 215 -26.15 6.72 -0.13
N LYS A 216 -25.48 7.84 -0.41
CA LYS A 216 -25.61 9.09 0.36
C LYS A 216 -25.42 10.31 -0.54
N ARG A 217 -26.27 11.33 -0.41
CA ARG A 217 -26.27 12.55 -1.25
C ARG A 217 -26.18 12.26 -2.75
N ASN A 218 -26.99 11.29 -3.22
CA ASN A 218 -26.99 10.80 -4.61
C ASN A 218 -25.66 10.20 -5.12
N LYS A 219 -24.68 9.97 -4.24
CA LYS A 219 -23.44 9.24 -4.55
C LYS A 219 -23.47 7.84 -3.93
N ARG A 220 -22.89 6.87 -4.65
CA ARG A 220 -22.66 5.51 -4.18
C ARG A 220 -21.27 5.43 -3.56
N TYR A 221 -21.15 4.65 -2.50
CA TYR A 221 -19.91 4.39 -1.78
C TYR A 221 -19.75 2.87 -1.64
N CYS A 222 -18.60 2.38 -2.03
CA CYS A 222 -18.19 0.97 -1.99
C CYS A 222 -17.04 0.85 -1.00
N PRO A 223 -17.31 0.50 0.27
CA PRO A 223 -16.28 0.43 1.30
C PRO A 223 -15.28 -0.70 1.05
N ILE A 224 -13.99 -0.39 1.20
CA ILE A 224 -12.87 -1.33 1.16
C ILE A 224 -12.17 -1.31 2.52
N TYR A 225 -11.93 -2.47 3.11
CA TYR A 225 -11.37 -2.60 4.46
C TYR A 225 -9.96 -3.21 4.42
N PHE A 226 -9.07 -2.74 5.28
CA PHE A 226 -7.74 -3.33 5.48
C PHE A 226 -7.73 -4.51 6.46
N ARG A 227 -8.80 -4.67 7.26
CA ARG A 227 -8.93 -5.73 8.25
C ARG A 227 -10.19 -6.54 8.01
N LYS A 228 -10.07 -7.87 7.99
CA LYS A 228 -11.20 -8.79 7.87
C LYS A 228 -12.19 -8.61 9.02
N GLU A 229 -11.68 -8.37 10.22
CA GLU A 229 -12.48 -8.22 11.43
C GLU A 229 -13.42 -7.00 11.34
N ASP A 230 -12.99 -5.92 10.68
CA ASP A 230 -13.80 -4.72 10.52
C ASP A 230 -14.95 -4.96 9.54
N ILE A 231 -14.71 -5.62 8.41
CA ILE A 231 -15.76 -5.94 7.45
C ILE A 231 -16.75 -6.98 8.00
N GLU A 232 -16.28 -7.98 8.74
CA GLU A 232 -17.16 -8.97 9.38
C GLU A 232 -18.07 -8.33 10.42
N LYS A 233 -17.53 -7.41 11.22
CA LYS A 233 -18.31 -6.62 12.17
C LYS A 233 -19.40 -5.83 11.46
N GLU A 234 -19.07 -5.12 10.38
CA GLU A 234 -20.04 -4.33 9.62
C GLU A 234 -21.11 -5.23 8.97
N LEU A 235 -20.72 -6.35 8.37
CA LEU A 235 -21.66 -7.33 7.81
C LEU A 235 -22.62 -7.91 8.84
N SER A 236 -22.15 -8.15 10.08
CA SER A 236 -23.01 -8.68 11.16
C SER A 236 -24.16 -7.75 11.54
N THR A 237 -24.02 -6.44 11.27
CA THR A 237 -25.05 -5.44 11.54
C THR A 237 -26.09 -5.32 10.41
N VAL A 238 -25.77 -5.81 9.21
CA VAL A 238 -26.66 -5.72 8.05
C VAL A 238 -27.68 -6.85 8.09
N SER A 239 -28.96 -6.51 8.23
CA SER A 239 -30.08 -7.46 8.32
C SER A 239 -30.19 -8.44 7.14
N ARG A 240 -29.58 -8.09 5.99
CA ARG A 240 -29.55 -8.90 4.76
C ARG A 240 -28.36 -9.86 4.69
N ALA A 241 -27.36 -9.73 5.55
CA ALA A 241 -26.25 -10.66 5.60
C ALA A 241 -26.71 -11.96 6.31
N PRO A 242 -26.24 -13.15 5.87
CA PRO A 242 -26.53 -14.39 6.57
C PRO A 242 -26.04 -14.30 8.02
N ARG A 243 -26.94 -14.48 8.99
CA ARG A 243 -26.55 -14.56 10.40
C ARG A 243 -25.93 -15.93 10.65
N GLY A 244 -24.60 -16.01 10.75
CA GLY A 244 -23.87 -17.26 11.06
C GLY A 244 -22.58 -17.42 10.26
N PRO A 245 -22.04 -18.66 10.15
CA PRO A 245 -20.75 -18.96 9.48
C PRO A 245 -20.66 -18.54 8.00
N GLY A 246 -21.75 -18.08 7.38
CA GLY A 246 -21.82 -17.65 5.99
C GLY A 246 -21.37 -16.21 5.72
N VAL A 247 -21.07 -15.39 6.74
CA VAL A 247 -20.62 -13.99 6.53
C VAL A 247 -19.37 -13.92 5.65
N SER A 248 -18.41 -14.81 5.88
CA SER A 248 -17.15 -14.89 5.12
C SER A 248 -17.35 -15.22 3.63
N GLN A 249 -18.46 -15.86 3.26
CA GLN A 249 -18.77 -16.19 1.85
C GLN A 249 -19.07 -14.95 1.02
N HIS A 250 -19.41 -13.83 1.67
CA HIS A 250 -19.70 -12.55 1.02
C HIS A 250 -18.51 -11.59 1.05
N ILE A 251 -17.34 -12.04 1.49
CA ILE A 251 -16.11 -11.25 1.53
C ILE A 251 -15.24 -11.61 0.34
N MET A 252 -14.93 -10.61 -0.47
CA MET A 252 -13.99 -10.68 -1.58
C MET A 252 -12.64 -10.12 -1.13
N VAL A 253 -11.56 -10.73 -1.63
CA VAL A 253 -10.18 -10.36 -1.30
C VAL A 253 -9.46 -9.82 -2.53
N GLY A 254 -8.91 -8.61 -2.40
CA GLY A 254 -8.02 -7.99 -3.39
C GLY A 254 -6.68 -7.58 -2.78
N SER A 255 -5.75 -7.12 -3.62
CA SER A 255 -4.54 -6.42 -3.16
C SER A 255 -4.74 -4.91 -3.30
N LEU A 256 -4.18 -4.12 -2.38
CA LEU A 256 -4.19 -2.66 -2.44
C LEU A 256 -3.56 -2.18 -3.75
N GLU A 257 -2.42 -2.76 -4.12
CA GLU A 257 -1.64 -2.38 -5.29
C GLU A 257 -2.43 -2.59 -6.59
N ASP A 258 -3.14 -3.72 -6.73
CA ASP A 258 -3.99 -3.96 -7.90
C ASP A 258 -5.18 -3.01 -7.95
N VAL A 259 -5.79 -2.70 -6.81
CA VAL A 259 -6.91 -1.74 -6.76
C VAL A 259 -6.44 -0.35 -7.12
N LEU A 260 -5.31 0.13 -6.58
CA LEU A 260 -4.75 1.44 -6.91
C LEU A 260 -4.41 1.53 -8.40
N LYS A 261 -3.73 0.52 -8.94
CA LYS A 261 -3.43 0.44 -10.37
C LYS A 261 -4.70 0.49 -11.22
N LYS A 262 -5.75 -0.23 -10.82
CA LYS A 262 -7.03 -0.19 -11.54
C LYS A 262 -7.70 1.17 -11.42
N MET A 263 -7.70 1.81 -10.25
CA MET A 263 -8.23 3.18 -10.10
C MET A 263 -7.52 4.17 -11.03
N GLU A 264 -6.20 4.08 -11.15
CA GLU A 264 -5.40 4.94 -12.05
C GLU A 264 -5.65 4.66 -13.53
N MET A 265 -5.96 3.43 -13.90
CA MET A 265 -6.18 3.03 -15.31
C MET A 265 -7.64 3.15 -15.75
N SER A 266 -8.58 3.32 -14.83
CA SER A 266 -10.02 3.23 -15.12
C SER A 266 -10.62 4.54 -15.57
N GLU A 267 -11.61 4.43 -16.46
CA GLU A 267 -12.33 5.57 -17.00
C GLU A 267 -13.30 6.21 -15.99
N LYS A 268 -13.66 7.49 -16.16
CA LYS A 268 -14.75 8.11 -15.41
C LYS A 268 -16.06 7.34 -15.63
N ASN A 269 -16.89 7.19 -14.60
CA ASN A 269 -18.17 6.45 -14.57
C ASN A 269 -18.03 4.91 -14.64
N SER A 270 -16.86 4.37 -14.33
CA SER A 270 -16.61 2.92 -14.30
C SER A 270 -16.97 2.26 -12.95
N GLY A 271 -17.29 3.07 -11.94
CA GLY A 271 -17.60 2.62 -10.58
C GLY A 271 -16.37 2.58 -9.66
N TRP A 272 -15.16 2.78 -10.19
CA TRP A 272 -13.93 2.89 -9.40
C TRP A 272 -13.89 4.19 -8.56
N GLU A 273 -14.66 5.21 -8.94
CA GLU A 273 -14.87 6.42 -8.15
C GLU A 273 -15.81 6.23 -6.95
N ASP A 274 -16.54 5.12 -6.87
CA ASP A 274 -17.39 4.81 -5.72
C ASP A 274 -16.56 4.25 -4.57
N LEU A 275 -15.34 3.79 -4.82
CA LEU A 275 -14.49 3.17 -3.82
C LEU A 275 -14.10 4.15 -2.71
N ILE A 276 -14.17 3.67 -1.47
CA ILE A 276 -13.69 4.39 -0.29
C ILE A 276 -12.93 3.42 0.61
N PHE A 277 -11.68 3.73 0.92
CA PHE A 277 -10.91 2.94 1.87
C PHE A 277 -11.30 3.31 3.28
N ILE A 278 -11.62 2.31 4.11
CA ILE A 278 -11.99 2.49 5.50
C ILE A 278 -10.75 2.27 6.35
N PRO A 279 -10.27 3.29 7.10
CA PRO A 279 -9.12 3.13 7.97
C PRO A 279 -9.34 2.02 9.01
N PRO A 280 -8.30 1.25 9.36
CA PRO A 280 -8.39 0.18 10.36
C PRO A 280 -9.08 0.65 11.65
N GLY A 281 -10.11 -0.08 12.08
CA GLY A 281 -10.86 0.20 13.30
C GLY A 281 -11.94 1.27 13.21
N LYS A 282 -12.09 1.94 12.07
CA LYS A 282 -13.23 2.86 11.83
C LYS A 282 -14.42 2.12 11.25
N SER A 283 -15.63 2.60 11.56
CA SER A 283 -16.85 2.22 10.86
C SER A 283 -16.96 2.98 9.53
N HIS A 284 -17.47 2.32 8.48
CA HIS A 284 -17.70 2.97 7.20
C HIS A 284 -18.72 4.10 7.30
N SER A 285 -19.73 3.98 8.17
CA SER A 285 -20.78 4.99 8.33
C SER A 285 -20.20 6.33 8.82
N GLN A 286 -19.34 6.27 9.84
CA GLN A 286 -18.60 7.40 10.38
C GLN A 286 -17.65 7.97 9.33
N HIS A 287 -16.86 7.13 8.68
CA HIS A 287 -15.86 7.60 7.72
C HIS A 287 -16.49 8.25 6.49
N VAL A 288 -17.57 7.67 5.94
CA VAL A 288 -18.33 8.28 4.84
C VAL A 288 -18.92 9.62 5.28
N GLN A 289 -19.37 9.77 6.53
CA GLN A 289 -19.86 11.06 7.04
C GLN A 289 -18.75 12.11 7.12
N GLU A 290 -17.54 11.74 7.55
CA GLU A 290 -16.36 12.61 7.59
C GLU A 290 -15.99 13.08 6.18
N VAL A 291 -15.85 12.16 5.22
CA VAL A 291 -15.48 12.47 3.82
C VAL A 291 -16.54 13.32 3.13
N VAL A 292 -17.81 13.08 3.40
CA VAL A 292 -18.93 13.86 2.83
C VAL A 292 -18.98 15.29 3.38
N ASN A 293 -18.38 15.54 4.54
CA ASN A 293 -18.34 16.87 5.17
C ASN A 293 -17.01 17.60 4.95
N ALA A 294 -16.02 16.98 4.30
CA ALA A 294 -14.67 17.49 4.07
C ALA A 294 -14.43 17.96 2.63
#